data_AF-A0AAV7I4N5-F1
#
_entry.id   AF-A0AAV7I4N5-F1
#
_cell.length_a   1.000
_cell.length_b   1.000
_cell.length_c   1.000
_cell.angle_alpha   90.00
_cell.angle_beta   90.00
_cell.angle_gamma   90.00
#
_symmetry.space_group_name_H-M   'P 1'
#
loop_
_entity.id
_entity.type
_entity.pdbx_description
1 polymer ?
#
loop_
_entity_poly.entity_id
_entity_poly.type
_entity_poly.pdbx_seq_one_letter_code
_entity_poly.pdbx_strand_id
1 'polypeptide(L)'
;METISIRVDKKNFRRPQNRWVSSAKPKRATTAWGKFIIILKKHVKLFCDNTSLVGYKYLTEPGRPVRERVFWIIIHTVTLCTLSVTIFSLWKQYVDTPVVTLVDSDHYPSNELDLPGVSICNINRMSRKAVEIFAQELIDAKATNASFIEVMKMILGLGSLYETGYDRTETDEKMDLLIDEVLRKFYREDDYDVTPLLKRVSL
;
A
#
# COMPACT_ATOMS: atom_id res chain seq x y z
N MET A 1 -92.92 41.50 57.73
CA MET A 1 -92.97 41.54 56.26
C MET A 1 -91.73 40.86 55.75
N GLU A 2 -91.93 39.67 55.20
CA GLU A 2 -90.93 38.69 54.81
C GLU A 2 -90.14 39.16 53.59
N THR A 3 -88.82 38.92 53.56
CA THR A 3 -88.03 38.98 52.33
C THR A 3 -87.61 37.58 51.93
N ILE A 4 -88.12 37.17 50.78
CA ILE A 4 -87.93 35.87 50.14
C ILE A 4 -86.48 35.77 49.64
N SER A 5 -85.75 34.75 50.09
CA SER A 5 -84.43 34.40 49.56
C SER A 5 -84.56 33.70 48.22
N ILE A 6 -84.09 34.30 47.13
CA ILE A 6 -84.00 33.63 45.83
C ILE A 6 -82.73 32.77 45.82
N ARG A 7 -82.89 31.44 45.81
CA ARG A 7 -81.82 30.47 45.57
C ARG A 7 -81.64 30.29 44.06
N VAL A 8 -80.61 30.91 43.50
CA VAL A 8 -80.21 30.67 42.10
C VAL A 8 -79.56 29.29 41.99
N ASP A 9 -80.15 28.43 41.17
CA ASP A 9 -79.65 27.09 40.87
C ASP A 9 -78.38 27.18 40.00
N LYS A 10 -77.28 26.59 40.49
CA LYS A 10 -75.95 26.62 39.87
C LYS A 10 -75.71 25.48 38.87
N LYS A 11 -76.76 24.84 38.32
CA LYS A 11 -76.56 23.57 37.60
C LYS A 11 -76.33 23.64 36.09
N ASN A 12 -76.35 24.78 35.39
CA ASN A 12 -76.06 24.77 33.95
C ASN A 12 -75.52 26.10 33.38
N PHE A 13 -74.29 26.48 33.72
CA PHE A 13 -73.56 27.50 32.97
C PHE A 13 -72.35 26.86 32.27
N ARG A 14 -72.49 26.53 30.98
CA ARG A 14 -71.39 26.06 30.13
C ARG A 14 -70.57 27.27 29.67
N ARG A 15 -69.30 27.35 30.08
CA ARG A 15 -68.32 28.27 29.48
C ARG A 15 -67.75 27.65 28.19
N PRO A 16 -67.51 28.44 27.13
CA PRO A 16 -66.96 27.91 25.89
C PRO A 16 -65.49 27.52 26.06
N GLN A 17 -65.07 26.54 25.26
CA GLN A 17 -63.79 25.88 25.31
C GLN A 17 -62.64 26.75 24.75
N ASN A 18 -61.65 26.99 25.59
CA ASN A 18 -60.30 27.50 25.29
C ASN A 18 -59.31 26.46 25.85
N ARG A 19 -58.78 25.50 25.08
CA ARG A 19 -57.82 25.57 23.96
C ARG A 19 -56.53 26.33 24.33
N TRP A 20 -55.59 25.56 24.93
CA TRP A 20 -54.16 25.83 25.26
C TRP A 20 -53.95 26.94 26.30
N VAL A 21 -53.18 26.75 27.38
CA VAL A 21 -51.72 26.65 27.37
C VAL A 21 -51.25 25.75 28.52
N SER A 22 -50.64 24.61 28.20
CA SER A 22 -49.76 23.93 29.16
C SER A 22 -48.55 24.84 29.37
N SER A 23 -48.26 25.18 30.62
CA SER A 23 -47.06 25.94 30.99
C SER A 23 -45.82 25.20 30.50
N ALA A 24 -45.28 25.66 29.37
CA ALA A 24 -44.02 25.18 28.84
C ALA A 24 -42.92 25.65 29.79
N LYS A 25 -42.33 24.71 30.52
CA LYS A 25 -41.13 24.98 31.33
C LYS A 25 -40.07 25.63 30.42
N PRO A 26 -39.39 26.70 30.86
CA PRO A 26 -38.41 27.39 30.03
C PRO A 26 -37.30 26.41 29.63
N LYS A 27 -37.13 26.19 28.31
CA LYS A 27 -36.01 25.42 27.78
C LYS A 27 -34.75 26.23 28.06
N ARG A 28 -34.01 25.84 29.11
CA ARG A 28 -32.70 26.41 29.46
C ARG A 28 -31.83 26.40 28.20
N ALA A 29 -31.43 27.56 27.71
CA ALA A 29 -30.57 27.68 26.54
C ALA A 29 -29.23 26.99 26.86
N THR A 30 -29.01 25.81 26.29
CA THR A 30 -27.75 25.08 26.46
C THR A 30 -26.75 25.60 25.43
N THR A 31 -25.57 25.98 25.92
CA THR A 31 -24.38 26.30 25.13
C THR A 31 -24.08 25.17 24.14
N ALA A 32 -23.44 25.47 23.00
CA ALA A 32 -23.08 24.48 21.98
C ALA A 32 -22.34 23.27 22.59
N TRP A 33 -21.50 23.50 23.60
CA TRP A 33 -20.82 22.47 24.39
C TRP A 33 -21.79 21.56 25.18
N GLY A 34 -22.83 22.14 25.79
CA GLY A 34 -23.87 21.37 26.46
C GLY A 34 -24.67 20.48 25.50
N LYS A 35 -24.93 20.96 24.28
CA LYS A 35 -25.56 20.16 23.21
C LYS A 35 -24.65 19.01 22.79
N PHE A 36 -23.34 19.26 22.62
CA PHE A 36 -22.37 18.24 22.26
C PHE A 36 -22.26 17.14 23.33
N ILE A 37 -22.20 17.48 24.61
CA ILE A 37 -22.15 16.50 25.70
C ILE A 37 -23.39 15.60 25.74
N ILE A 38 -24.58 16.16 25.48
CA ILE A 38 -25.82 15.38 25.43
C ILE A 38 -25.78 14.38 24.27
N ILE A 39 -25.30 14.82 23.10
CA ILE A 39 -25.12 13.96 21.93
C ILE A 39 -24.09 12.87 22.24
N LEU A 40 -22.92 13.23 22.77
CA LEU A 40 -21.86 12.30 23.13
C LEU A 40 -22.34 11.24 24.13
N LYS A 41 -23.04 11.64 25.20
CA LYS A 41 -23.61 10.70 26.17
C LYS A 41 -24.60 9.73 25.52
N LYS A 42 -25.40 10.20 24.56
CA LYS A 42 -26.33 9.34 23.82
C LYS A 42 -25.59 8.31 22.98
N HIS A 43 -24.53 8.72 22.27
CA HIS A 43 -23.72 7.82 21.46
C HIS A 43 -22.90 6.83 22.30
N VAL A 44 -22.27 7.29 23.38
CA VAL A 44 -21.53 6.42 24.31
C VAL A 44 -22.47 5.39 24.93
N LYS A 45 -23.68 5.79 25.33
CA LYS A 45 -24.68 4.85 25.85
C LYS A 45 -25.06 3.80 24.80
N LEU A 46 -25.38 4.24 23.58
CA LEU A 46 -25.72 3.35 22.49
C LEU A 46 -24.58 2.39 22.14
N PHE A 47 -23.34 2.86 22.19
CA PHE A 47 -22.15 2.03 21.95
C PHE A 47 -21.96 0.97 23.04
N CYS A 48 -22.00 1.35 24.31
CA CYS A 48 -21.85 0.41 25.42
C CYS A 48 -22.99 -0.62 25.51
N ASP A 49 -24.19 -0.28 25.05
CA ASP A 49 -25.34 -1.19 25.04
C ASP A 49 -25.28 -2.21 23.89
N ASN A 50 -24.62 -1.89 22.76
CA ASN A 50 -24.56 -2.75 21.56
C ASN A 50 -23.18 -3.40 21.31
N THR A 51 -22.18 -3.10 22.12
CA THR A 51 -20.84 -3.68 21.96
C THR A 51 -20.79 -5.12 22.48
N SER A 52 -19.98 -5.96 21.84
CA SER A 52 -19.65 -7.31 22.31
C SER A 52 -18.56 -7.31 23.39
N LEU A 53 -18.02 -6.13 23.74
CA LEU A 53 -17.02 -6.01 24.80
C LEU A 53 -17.64 -6.41 26.16
N VAL A 54 -17.03 -7.42 26.77
CA VAL A 54 -17.47 -7.99 28.04
C VAL A 54 -17.53 -6.90 29.11
N GLY A 55 -18.71 -6.71 29.70
CA GLY A 55 -18.89 -5.86 30.88
C GLY A 55 -19.18 -4.39 30.63
N TYR A 56 -19.05 -3.87 29.39
CA TYR A 56 -19.40 -2.48 29.07
C TYR A 56 -20.90 -2.20 29.19
N LYS A 57 -21.76 -3.19 28.95
CA LYS A 57 -23.21 -3.09 29.17
C LYS A 57 -23.56 -2.79 30.64
N TYR A 58 -22.76 -3.28 31.59
CA TYR A 58 -22.99 -3.04 33.02
C TYR A 58 -22.65 -1.60 33.46
N LEU A 59 -21.87 -0.85 32.67
CA LEU A 59 -21.59 0.56 32.94
C LEU A 59 -22.82 1.45 32.67
N THR A 60 -23.61 1.11 31.66
CA THR A 60 -24.73 1.95 31.14
C THR A 60 -26.11 1.48 31.58
N GLU A 61 -26.21 0.31 32.23
CA GLU A 61 -27.46 -0.27 32.72
C GLU A 61 -28.17 0.66 33.75
N PRO A 62 -29.44 1.02 33.51
CA PRO A 62 -30.22 1.83 34.44
C PRO A 62 -30.58 1.05 35.71
N GLY A 63 -30.46 1.67 36.89
CA GLY A 63 -30.84 1.06 38.18
C GLY A 63 -29.69 0.46 39.00
N ARG A 64 -28.47 0.39 38.46
CA ARG A 64 -27.28 -0.09 39.17
C ARG A 64 -26.70 0.95 40.14
N PRO A 65 -26.23 0.55 41.35
CA PRO A 65 -25.57 1.45 42.28
C PRO A 65 -24.23 1.96 41.72
N VAL A 66 -23.88 3.20 42.04
CA VAL A 66 -22.67 3.87 41.53
C VAL A 66 -21.39 3.10 41.88
N ARG A 67 -21.36 2.42 43.02
CA ARG A 67 -20.20 1.62 43.47
C ARG A 67 -19.85 0.48 42.52
N GLU A 68 -20.85 -0.24 42.02
CA GLU A 68 -20.64 -1.32 41.05
C GLU A 68 -20.10 -0.78 39.73
N ARG A 69 -20.57 0.40 39.29
CA ARG A 69 -20.05 1.04 38.07
C ARG A 69 -18.57 1.40 38.21
N VAL A 70 -18.17 1.95 39.35
CA VAL A 70 -16.76 2.27 39.63
C VAL A 70 -15.91 1.01 39.64
N PHE A 71 -16.40 -0.08 40.26
CA PHE A 71 -15.72 -1.37 40.26
C PHE A 71 -15.48 -1.90 38.84
N TRP A 72 -16.50 -1.88 37.98
CA TRP A 72 -16.36 -2.31 36.59
C TRP A 72 -15.41 -1.42 35.80
N ILE A 73 -15.41 -0.10 36.03
CA ILE A 73 -14.46 0.83 35.38
C ILE A 73 -13.02 0.50 35.77
N ILE A 74 -12.76 0.18 37.05
CA ILE A 74 -11.42 -0.19 37.53
C ILE A 74 -10.96 -1.47 36.84
N ILE A 75 -11.80 -2.51 36.80
CA ILE A 75 -11.48 -3.77 36.12
C ILE A 75 -11.13 -3.51 34.64
N HIS A 76 -11.96 -2.75 33.94
CA HIS A 76 -11.73 -2.44 32.52
C HIS A 76 -10.43 -1.67 32.30
N THR A 77 -10.11 -0.75 33.20
CA THR A 77 -8.87 0.02 33.14
C THR A 77 -7.67 -0.90 33.30
N VAL A 78 -7.69 -1.80 34.30
CA VAL A 78 -6.62 -2.78 34.51
C VAL A 78 -6.46 -3.69 33.30
N THR A 79 -7.56 -4.23 32.76
CA THR A 79 -7.54 -5.10 31.56
C THR A 79 -6.98 -4.37 30.34
N LEU A 80 -7.32 -3.10 30.14
CA LEU A 80 -6.80 -2.31 29.03
C LEU A 80 -5.29 -2.06 29.19
N CYS A 81 -4.83 -1.76 30.41
CA CYS A 81 -3.41 -1.57 30.70
C CYS A 81 -2.62 -2.88 30.46
N THR A 82 -3.08 -4.01 30.98
CA THR A 82 -2.40 -5.30 30.81
C THR A 82 -2.42 -5.78 29.35
N LEU A 83 -3.52 -5.57 28.63
CA LEU A 83 -3.59 -5.82 27.19
C LEU A 83 -2.54 -4.99 26.44
N SER A 84 -2.46 -3.70 26.75
CA SER A 84 -1.52 -2.78 26.08
C SER A 84 -0.07 -3.19 26.31
N VAL A 85 0.30 -3.54 27.55
CA VAL A 85 1.65 -4.03 27.90
C VAL A 85 1.97 -5.34 27.19
N THR A 86 1.00 -6.27 27.14
CA THR A 86 1.17 -7.56 26.45
C THR A 86 1.39 -7.37 24.95
N ILE A 87 0.56 -6.54 24.30
CA ILE A 87 0.70 -6.24 22.87
C ILE A 87 2.05 -5.61 22.58
N PHE A 88 2.48 -4.63 23.40
CA PHE A 88 3.77 -3.99 23.21
C PHE A 88 4.94 -4.97 23.36
N SER A 89 4.86 -5.87 24.34
CA SER A 89 5.90 -6.89 24.58
C SER A 89 5.96 -7.90 23.42
N LEU A 90 4.80 -8.33 22.92
CA LEU A 90 4.71 -9.23 21.76
C LEU A 90 5.22 -8.56 20.50
N TRP A 91 4.87 -7.30 20.27
CA TRP A 91 5.34 -6.54 19.12
C TRP A 91 6.87 -6.40 19.15
N LYS A 92 7.44 -6.09 20.32
CA LYS A 92 8.89 -6.06 20.50
C LYS A 92 9.52 -7.41 20.20
N GLN A 93 8.96 -8.48 20.74
CA GLN A 93 9.46 -9.83 20.45
C GLN A 93 9.40 -10.15 18.95
N TYR A 94 8.30 -9.82 18.28
CA TYR A 94 8.12 -10.03 16.85
C TYR A 94 9.16 -9.29 16.00
N VAL A 95 9.50 -8.05 16.38
CA VAL A 95 10.55 -7.26 15.71
C VAL A 95 11.95 -7.83 16.01
N ASP A 96 12.19 -8.28 17.24
CA ASP A 96 13.49 -8.76 17.69
C ASP A 96 13.79 -10.22 17.29
N THR A 97 12.78 -11.06 17.02
CA THR A 97 12.99 -12.42 16.51
C THR A 97 13.06 -12.43 14.98
N PRO A 98 14.25 -12.65 14.39
CA PRO A 98 14.33 -12.89 12.95
C PRO A 98 13.62 -14.20 12.60
N VAL A 99 13.19 -14.32 11.34
CA VAL A 99 12.58 -15.55 10.81
C VAL A 99 13.54 -16.73 11.03
N VAL A 100 13.14 -17.65 11.90
CA VAL A 100 13.90 -18.89 12.15
C VAL A 100 13.57 -19.86 11.04
N THR A 101 14.47 -20.02 10.08
CA THR A 101 14.38 -21.06 9.07
C THR A 101 14.95 -22.36 9.65
N LEU A 102 14.09 -23.35 9.88
CA LEU A 102 14.53 -24.71 10.14
C LEU A 102 14.86 -25.36 8.81
N VAL A 103 16.10 -25.84 8.66
CA VAL A 103 16.49 -26.66 7.51
C VAL A 103 15.97 -28.06 7.78
N ASP A 104 14.89 -28.42 7.12
CA ASP A 104 14.42 -29.81 7.10
C ASP A 104 15.28 -30.55 6.09
N SER A 105 16.31 -31.25 6.56
CA SER A 105 17.13 -32.12 5.72
C SER A 105 16.44 -33.47 5.57
N ASP A 106 15.27 -33.46 4.97
CA ASP A 106 14.60 -34.68 4.55
C ASP A 106 15.40 -35.30 3.40
N HIS A 107 15.72 -36.58 3.53
CA HIS A 107 16.25 -37.39 2.44
C HIS A 107 15.16 -37.50 1.37
N TYR A 108 15.09 -36.50 0.49
CA TYR A 108 14.18 -36.54 -0.63
C TYR A 108 14.56 -37.74 -1.51
N PRO A 109 13.63 -38.67 -1.78
CA PRO A 109 13.95 -39.89 -2.50
C PRO A 109 14.49 -39.52 -3.89
N SER A 110 15.61 -40.15 -4.27
CA SER A 110 16.33 -39.87 -5.53
C SER A 110 15.47 -40.03 -6.80
N ASN A 111 14.30 -40.63 -6.66
CA ASN A 111 13.40 -41.01 -7.76
C ASN A 111 12.30 -39.97 -8.04
N GLU A 112 12.18 -38.92 -7.21
CA GLU A 112 11.14 -37.88 -7.35
C GLU A 112 11.72 -36.48 -7.66
N LEU A 113 13.03 -36.39 -7.95
CA LEU A 113 13.74 -35.11 -8.07
C LEU A 113 13.62 -34.54 -9.49
N ASP A 114 12.98 -33.39 -9.60
CA ASP A 114 12.97 -32.62 -10.85
C ASP A 114 14.38 -32.12 -11.16
N LEU A 115 14.90 -32.50 -12.33
CA LEU A 115 16.22 -32.07 -12.77
C LEU A 115 16.17 -30.59 -13.16
N PRO A 116 17.18 -29.78 -12.77
CA PRO A 116 17.23 -28.38 -13.17
C PRO A 116 17.42 -28.27 -14.68
N GLY A 117 16.89 -27.19 -15.26
CA GLY A 117 17.19 -26.84 -16.64
C GLY A 117 18.66 -26.44 -16.79
N VAL A 118 19.41 -27.18 -17.61
CA VAL A 118 20.80 -26.85 -17.94
C VAL A 118 20.83 -26.18 -19.31
N SER A 119 21.23 -24.91 -19.35
CA SER A 119 21.52 -24.19 -20.58
C SER A 119 23.04 -24.05 -20.77
N ILE A 120 23.53 -24.48 -21.93
CA ILE A 120 24.94 -24.36 -22.31
C ILE A 120 25.04 -23.27 -23.37
N CYS A 121 25.77 -22.20 -23.07
CA CYS A 121 26.05 -21.12 -24.01
C CYS A 121 27.50 -21.20 -24.48
N ASN A 122 27.76 -20.78 -25.72
CA ASN A 122 29.13 -20.60 -26.19
C ASN A 122 29.79 -19.44 -25.43
N ILE A 123 31.08 -19.58 -25.10
CA ILE A 123 31.88 -18.50 -24.49
C ILE A 123 32.03 -17.35 -25.48
N ASN A 124 32.17 -17.69 -26.77
CA ASN A 124 32.22 -16.67 -27.80
C ASN A 124 30.83 -16.05 -27.99
N ARG A 125 30.74 -14.73 -27.85
CA ARG A 125 29.50 -13.98 -27.99
C ARG A 125 29.23 -13.54 -29.43
N MET A 126 30.27 -13.41 -30.26
CA MET A 126 30.16 -12.93 -31.64
C MET A 126 30.78 -13.91 -32.66
N SER A 127 30.03 -14.22 -33.71
CA SER A 127 30.50 -15.07 -34.79
C SER A 127 31.40 -14.29 -35.74
N ARG A 128 32.67 -14.69 -35.85
CA ARG A 128 33.63 -14.07 -36.79
C ARG A 128 33.10 -14.01 -38.22
N LYS A 129 32.43 -15.07 -38.68
CA LYS A 129 31.84 -15.12 -40.02
C LYS A 129 30.69 -14.11 -40.19
N ALA A 130 29.83 -13.97 -39.17
CA ALA A 130 28.74 -13.01 -39.21
C ALA A 130 29.26 -11.57 -39.22
N VAL A 131 30.33 -11.30 -38.45
CA VAL A 131 31.03 -10.00 -38.47
C VAL A 131 31.67 -9.73 -39.83
N GLU A 132 32.35 -10.72 -40.44
CA GLU A 132 32.95 -10.59 -41.77
C GLU A 132 31.90 -10.25 -42.85
N ILE A 133 30.75 -10.91 -42.82
CA ILE A 133 29.63 -10.63 -43.74
C ILE A 133 29.10 -9.21 -43.51
N PHE A 134 28.87 -8.82 -42.26
CA PHE A 134 28.35 -7.49 -41.95
C PHE A 134 29.33 -6.37 -42.31
N ALA A 135 30.63 -6.57 -42.07
CA ALA A 135 31.67 -5.64 -42.48
C ALA A 135 31.68 -5.43 -44.01
N GLN A 136 31.49 -6.49 -44.79
CA GLN A 136 31.40 -6.39 -46.24
C GLN A 136 30.17 -5.58 -46.67
N GLU A 137 29.02 -5.80 -46.05
CA GLU A 137 27.80 -5.04 -46.34
C GLU A 137 27.94 -3.54 -46.07
N LEU A 138 28.63 -3.16 -44.98
CA LEU A 138 28.89 -1.75 -44.66
C LEU A 138 29.75 -1.07 -45.74
N ILE A 139 30.72 -1.80 -46.28
CA ILE A 139 31.60 -1.30 -47.36
C ILE A 139 30.82 -1.20 -48.67
N ASP A 140 30.05 -2.23 -49.02
CA ASP A 140 29.25 -2.28 -50.25
C ASP A 140 28.17 -1.17 -50.26
N ALA A 141 27.59 -0.89 -49.09
CA ALA A 141 26.64 0.21 -48.89
C ALA A 141 27.31 1.61 -48.88
N LYS A 142 28.63 1.69 -49.01
CA LYS A 142 29.42 2.94 -48.93
C LYS A 142 29.20 3.71 -47.64
N ALA A 143 28.94 2.99 -46.54
CA ALA A 143 28.77 3.57 -45.22
C ALA A 143 30.09 4.18 -44.72
N THR A 144 31.23 3.56 -45.04
CA THR A 144 32.56 4.02 -44.62
C THR A 144 33.61 3.92 -45.72
N ASN A 145 34.66 4.73 -45.61
CA ASN A 145 35.87 4.64 -46.44
C ASN A 145 37.00 3.84 -45.75
N ALA A 146 36.74 3.33 -44.54
CA ALA A 146 37.68 2.55 -43.77
C ALA A 146 37.97 1.19 -44.43
N SER A 147 39.12 0.60 -44.08
CA SER A 147 39.49 -0.72 -44.58
C SER A 147 38.63 -1.84 -43.96
N PHE A 148 38.49 -2.98 -44.64
CA PHE A 148 37.74 -4.15 -44.12
C PHE A 148 38.17 -4.57 -42.71
N ILE A 149 39.48 -4.56 -42.43
CA ILE A 149 40.04 -4.93 -41.13
C ILE A 149 39.64 -3.91 -40.05
N GLU A 150 39.59 -2.64 -40.41
CA GLU A 150 39.22 -1.55 -39.50
C GLU A 150 37.72 -1.60 -39.17
N VAL A 151 36.87 -1.86 -40.16
CA VAL A 151 35.43 -2.09 -39.96
C VAL A 151 35.16 -3.32 -39.10
N MET A 152 35.89 -4.42 -39.33
CA MET A 152 35.78 -5.61 -38.50
C MET A 152 36.16 -5.32 -37.05
N LYS A 153 37.24 -4.57 -36.81
CA LYS A 153 37.66 -4.17 -35.44
C LYS A 153 36.63 -3.28 -34.77
N MET A 154 36.02 -2.35 -35.50
CA MET A 154 34.92 -1.53 -35.00
C MET A 154 33.74 -2.42 -34.54
N ILE A 155 33.28 -3.35 -35.37
CA ILE A 155 32.15 -4.24 -35.02
C ILE A 155 32.49 -5.14 -33.82
N LEU A 156 33.72 -5.66 -33.75
CA LEU A 156 34.18 -6.43 -32.59
C LEU A 156 34.27 -5.57 -31.32
N GLY A 157 34.49 -4.26 -31.46
CA GLY A 157 34.44 -3.28 -30.37
C GLY A 157 33.08 -3.23 -29.68
N LEU A 158 31.98 -3.50 -30.39
CA LEU A 158 30.64 -3.60 -29.79
C LEU A 158 30.50 -4.74 -28.78
N GLY A 159 31.46 -5.67 -28.75
CA GLY A 159 31.57 -6.66 -27.69
C GLY A 159 31.77 -6.05 -26.29
N SER A 160 32.26 -4.82 -26.20
CA SER A 160 32.39 -4.08 -24.94
C SER A 160 31.04 -3.83 -24.26
N LEU A 161 29.95 -3.69 -25.04
CA LEU A 161 28.58 -3.49 -24.53
C LEU A 161 28.08 -4.67 -23.68
N TYR A 162 28.74 -5.82 -23.82
CA TYR A 162 28.44 -7.05 -23.13
C TYR A 162 29.28 -7.27 -21.86
N GLU A 163 30.30 -6.44 -21.63
CA GLU A 163 31.17 -6.52 -20.45
C GLU A 163 30.71 -5.57 -19.35
N THR A 164 30.48 -6.11 -18.15
CA THR A 164 29.98 -5.34 -17.00
C THR A 164 31.08 -4.71 -16.15
N GLY A 165 32.34 -4.67 -16.62
CA GLY A 165 33.48 -4.22 -15.81
C GLY A 165 34.79 -3.98 -16.55
N TYR A 166 34.78 -3.14 -17.59
CA TYR A 166 36.00 -2.78 -18.33
C TYR A 166 36.43 -1.32 -18.08
N ASP A 167 37.73 -1.11 -17.88
CA ASP A 167 38.39 0.20 -17.80
C ASP A 167 38.60 0.72 -19.23
N ARG A 168 37.75 1.65 -19.67
CA ARG A 168 37.78 2.15 -21.06
C ARG A 168 39.09 2.85 -21.33
N THR A 169 39.79 2.44 -22.37
CA THR A 169 40.92 3.19 -22.87
C THR A 169 40.45 4.31 -23.79
N GLU A 170 41.23 5.38 -23.93
CA GLU A 170 40.97 6.49 -24.88
C GLU A 170 40.82 5.99 -26.33
N THR A 171 41.36 4.81 -26.64
CA THR A 171 41.26 4.17 -27.95
C THR A 171 39.87 3.55 -28.16
N ASP A 172 39.26 3.00 -27.10
CA ASP A 172 37.94 2.38 -27.16
C ASP A 172 36.85 3.42 -27.38
N GLU A 173 36.94 4.57 -26.68
CA GLU A 173 35.98 5.67 -26.86
C GLU A 173 36.02 6.24 -28.30
N LYS A 174 37.21 6.32 -28.90
CA LYS A 174 37.36 6.73 -30.30
C LYS A 174 36.73 5.70 -31.26
N MET A 175 36.90 4.41 -31.00
CA MET A 175 36.32 3.35 -31.82
C MET A 175 34.79 3.30 -31.70
N ASP A 176 34.24 3.56 -30.51
CA ASP A 176 32.80 3.65 -30.25
C ASP A 176 32.16 4.80 -31.03
N LEU A 177 32.82 5.97 -31.08
CA LEU A 177 32.35 7.11 -31.87
C LEU A 177 32.40 6.83 -33.38
N LEU A 178 33.46 6.17 -33.85
CA LEU A 178 33.62 5.83 -35.26
C LEU A 178 32.57 4.81 -35.71
N ILE A 179 32.28 3.79 -34.89
CA ILE A 179 31.24 2.82 -35.24
C ILE A 179 29.85 3.45 -35.20
N ASP A 180 29.57 4.34 -34.24
CA ASP A 180 28.30 5.05 -34.18
C ASP A 180 28.04 5.86 -35.45
N GLU A 181 29.03 6.60 -35.94
CA GLU A 181 28.94 7.36 -37.20
C GLU A 181 28.64 6.44 -38.40
N VAL A 182 29.34 5.30 -38.50
CA VAL A 182 29.16 4.35 -39.60
C VAL A 182 27.77 3.71 -39.56
N LEU A 183 27.28 3.34 -38.38
CA LEU A 183 25.98 2.71 -38.21
C LEU A 183 24.83 3.68 -38.52
N ARG A 184 24.89 4.93 -38.04
CA ARG A 184 23.90 5.97 -38.41
C ARG A 184 23.79 6.15 -39.92
N LYS A 185 24.95 6.20 -40.59
CA LYS A 185 24.98 6.34 -42.05
C LYS A 185 24.44 5.12 -42.79
N PHE A 186 24.66 3.91 -42.27
CA PHE A 186 24.14 2.68 -42.85
C PHE A 186 22.63 2.54 -42.69
N TYR A 187 22.10 2.80 -41.49
CA TYR A 187 20.68 2.70 -41.19
C TYR A 187 19.86 3.91 -41.70
N ARG A 188 20.53 5.03 -42.04
CA ARG A 188 19.90 6.29 -42.43
C ARG A 188 18.92 6.82 -41.37
N GLU A 189 19.24 6.56 -40.11
CA GLU A 189 18.46 6.97 -38.94
C GLU A 189 19.40 7.65 -37.92
N ASP A 190 18.90 8.70 -37.26
CA ASP A 190 19.64 9.43 -36.22
C ASP A 190 19.73 8.63 -34.91
N ASP A 191 18.83 7.66 -34.73
CA ASP A 191 18.72 6.73 -33.60
C ASP A 191 18.50 5.33 -34.18
N TYR A 192 19.32 4.36 -33.77
CA TYR A 192 19.27 2.99 -34.29
C TYR A 192 19.34 1.98 -33.15
N ASP A 193 18.57 0.90 -33.28
CA ASP A 193 18.59 -0.18 -32.29
C ASP A 193 19.80 -1.09 -32.52
N VAL A 194 20.70 -1.17 -31.54
CA VAL A 194 21.85 -2.09 -31.56
C VAL A 194 21.43 -3.54 -31.33
N THR A 195 20.24 -3.81 -30.79
CA THR A 195 19.79 -5.16 -30.41
C THR A 195 19.66 -6.11 -31.61
N PRO A 196 19.00 -5.72 -32.72
CA PRO A 196 18.94 -6.54 -33.93
C PRO A 196 20.31 -6.75 -34.57
N LEU A 197 21.20 -5.75 -34.50
CA LEU A 197 22.57 -5.84 -34.98
C LEU A 197 23.37 -6.85 -34.16
N LEU A 198 23.36 -6.73 -32.84
CA LEU A 198 24.08 -7.63 -31.94
C LEU A 198 23.57 -9.06 -32.06
N LYS A 199 22.25 -9.25 -32.20
CA LYS A 199 21.64 -10.55 -32.49
C LYS A 199 22.07 -11.14 -33.83
N ARG A 200 22.39 -10.29 -34.81
CA ARG A 200 22.84 -10.71 -36.14
C ARG A 200 24.29 -11.15 -36.14
N VAL A 201 25.15 -10.48 -35.37
CA VAL A 201 26.57 -10.82 -35.25
C VAL A 201 26.85 -11.84 -34.14
N SER A 202 25.87 -12.14 -33.30
CA SER A 202 25.99 -13.19 -32.27
C SER A 202 26.04 -14.59 -32.88
N LEU A 203 26.52 -15.54 -32.07
CA LEU A 203 26.58 -16.96 -32.43
C LEU A 203 25.21 -17.65 -32.39
#